data_AF-A0A1D2MDX8-F1
#
_entry.id   AF-A0A1D2MDX8-F1
#
_cell.length_a   1.000
_cell.length_b   1.000
_cell.length_c   1.000
_cell.angle_alpha   90.00
_cell.angle_beta   90.00
_cell.angle_gamma   90.00
#
_symmetry.space_group_name_H-M   'P 1'
#
loop_
_entity.id
_entity.type
_entity.pdbx_description
1 polymer ?
#
loop_
_entity_poly.entity_id
_entity_poly.type
_entity_poly.pdbx_seq_one_letter_code
_entity_poly.pdbx_strand_id
1 'polypeptide(L)'
;MKNTRETRIVVDPSGNRIIGGDNTGLILGIVVPIGVVVVGFLVWKIKRQNQELKLLSKAEVDEFIFGKPEFLNHHSSSEEVKNYAPFLPYNKDYEISREQLDIDMNSVLGIGAYAIVLRGNIHQLGIRMRVAVKTAKPMDEVCYFKALLSELKIMCFIGSHTNVVNLVGAYTKKIQSREIYIAIEYCENGNFLSYLRRNAFILFSEKTDNVTEMCAKRGLKLIKDTDQQSSMFHNINHVHSASF
;
A
#
# COMPACT_ATOMS: atom_id res chain seq x y z
N MET A 1 64.86 4.95 -20.04
CA MET A 1 64.87 6.28 -19.36
C MET A 1 64.37 6.10 -17.94
N LYS A 2 65.28 5.89 -16.98
CA LYS A 2 64.95 5.80 -15.54
C LYS A 2 65.16 7.20 -14.95
N ASN A 3 64.08 7.85 -14.56
CA ASN A 3 64.14 9.20 -13.96
C ASN A 3 64.31 9.04 -12.44
N THR A 4 65.57 9.08 -11.99
CA THR A 4 65.95 9.05 -10.57
C THR A 4 65.64 10.42 -9.96
N ARG A 5 64.60 10.50 -9.13
CA ARG A 5 64.34 11.70 -8.32
C ARG A 5 65.32 11.70 -7.13
N GLU A 6 66.35 12.54 -7.18
CA GLU A 6 67.19 12.84 -6.03
C GLU A 6 66.39 13.65 -5.00
N THR A 7 66.09 13.04 -3.85
CA THR A 7 65.56 13.76 -2.68
C THR A 7 66.68 14.56 -2.03
N ARG A 8 66.68 15.89 -2.20
CA ARG A 8 67.57 16.80 -1.47
C ARG A 8 67.27 16.73 0.03
N ILE A 9 68.21 16.18 0.80
CA ILE A 9 68.17 16.17 2.26
C ILE A 9 68.67 17.52 2.74
N VAL A 10 67.81 18.33 3.36
CA VAL A 10 68.21 19.58 4.02
C VAL A 10 68.71 19.23 5.42
N VAL A 11 69.94 19.63 5.74
CA VAL A 11 70.60 19.36 7.03
C VAL A 11 70.79 20.70 7.75
N ASP A 12 70.33 20.78 9.00
CA ASP A 12 70.54 21.94 9.88
C ASP A 12 72.05 22.13 10.17
N PRO A 13 72.56 23.35 10.42
CA PRO A 13 73.95 23.59 10.86
C PRO A 13 74.41 22.75 12.07
N SER A 14 73.49 22.12 12.80
CA SER A 14 73.75 21.19 13.91
C SER A 14 73.93 19.72 13.47
N GLY A 15 73.93 19.42 12.16
CA GLY A 15 74.12 18.07 11.62
C GLY A 15 72.87 17.18 11.66
N ASN A 16 71.72 17.72 12.08
CA ASN A 16 70.47 16.98 12.11
C ASN A 16 69.79 16.98 10.73
N ARG A 17 69.43 15.78 10.26
CA ARG A 17 68.68 15.58 9.01
C ARG A 17 67.24 16.07 9.18
N ILE A 18 66.84 17.09 8.42
CA ILE A 18 65.46 17.56 8.38
C ILE A 18 64.74 16.74 7.30
N ILE A 19 64.01 15.71 7.74
CA ILE A 19 63.16 14.91 6.86
C ILE A 19 61.90 15.75 6.62
N GLY A 20 61.79 16.38 5.45
CA GLY A 20 60.53 16.98 4.99
C GLY A 20 59.51 15.86 4.78
N GLY A 21 58.72 15.57 5.81
CA GLY A 21 57.68 14.55 5.76
C GLY A 21 56.55 15.00 4.85
N ASP A 22 56.49 14.45 3.64
CA ASP A 22 55.31 14.54 2.78
C ASP A 22 54.15 13.80 3.46
N ASN A 23 53.40 14.53 4.29
CA ASN A 23 52.21 14.02 5.01
C ASN A 23 51.08 13.63 4.05
N THR A 24 51.21 13.94 2.76
CA THR A 24 50.27 13.61 1.68
C THR A 24 49.99 12.10 1.60
N GLY A 25 51.02 11.26 1.73
CA GLY A 25 50.85 9.80 1.73
C GLY A 25 50.14 9.27 2.98
N LEU A 26 50.37 9.88 4.14
CA LEU A 26 49.79 9.51 5.42
C LEU A 26 48.31 9.92 5.51
N ILE A 27 47.97 11.09 4.96
CA ILE A 27 46.60 11.59 4.84
C ILE A 27 45.79 10.69 3.90
N LEU A 28 46.34 10.32 2.73
CA LEU A 28 45.66 9.41 1.79
C LEU A 28 45.50 7.99 2.36
N GLY A 29 46.51 7.49 3.09
CA GLY A 29 46.51 6.13 3.63
C GLY A 29 45.61 5.92 4.86
N ILE A 30 45.32 6.95 5.64
CA ILE A 30 44.59 6.82 6.92
C ILE A 30 43.29 7.63 6.94
N VAL A 31 43.32 8.90 6.52
CA VAL A 31 42.15 9.79 6.66
C VAL A 31 41.04 9.41 5.68
N VAL A 32 41.38 9.05 4.45
CA VAL A 32 40.41 8.62 3.42
C VAL A 32 39.65 7.33 3.82
N PRO A 33 40.32 6.23 4.21
CA PRO A 33 39.60 5.02 4.62
C PRO A 33 38.77 5.23 5.89
N ILE A 34 39.25 6.02 6.86
CA ILE A 34 38.43 6.39 8.03
C ILE A 34 37.18 7.16 7.59
N GLY A 35 37.32 8.12 6.67
CA GLY A 35 36.19 8.84 6.10
C GLY A 35 35.18 7.92 5.42
N VAL A 36 35.62 6.95 4.62
CA VAL A 36 34.74 5.96 3.97
C VAL A 36 34.02 5.09 5.00
N VAL A 37 34.72 4.63 6.05
CA VAL A 37 34.11 3.84 7.13
C VAL A 37 33.07 4.66 7.89
N VAL A 38 33.36 5.92 8.20
CA VAL A 38 32.41 6.83 8.88
C VAL A 38 31.19 7.10 8.01
N VAL A 39 31.37 7.40 6.73
CA VAL A 39 30.25 7.61 5.79
C VAL A 39 29.43 6.34 5.63
N GLY A 40 30.08 5.18 5.46
CA GLY A 40 29.41 3.89 5.38
C GLY A 40 28.60 3.58 6.65
N PHE A 41 29.15 3.88 7.82
CA PHE A 41 28.45 3.74 9.10
C PHE A 41 27.25 4.69 9.22
N LEU A 42 27.40 5.96 8.82
CA LEU A 42 26.29 6.92 8.81
C LEU A 42 25.17 6.49 7.86
N VAL A 43 25.50 6.08 6.63
CA VAL A 43 24.53 5.55 5.66
C VAL A 43 23.85 4.30 6.21
N TRP A 44 24.61 3.38 6.80
CA TRP A 44 24.05 2.19 7.44
C TRP A 44 23.12 2.55 8.60
N LYS A 45 23.49 3.51 9.45
CA LYS A 45 22.69 3.97 10.59
C LYS A 45 21.38 4.63 10.13
N ILE A 46 21.44 5.50 9.11
CA ILE A 46 20.26 6.13 8.49
C ILE A 46 19.36 5.06 7.88
N LYS A 47 19.93 4.13 7.10
CA LYS A 47 19.16 3.04 6.47
C LYS A 47 18.52 2.12 7.51
N ARG A 48 19.25 1.79 8.58
CA ARG A 48 18.77 0.94 9.68
C ARG A 48 17.61 1.60 10.43
N GLN A 49 17.73 2.89 10.77
CA GLN A 49 16.62 3.64 11.39
C GLN A 49 15.40 3.72 10.46
N ASN A 50 15.60 3.97 9.16
CA ASN A 50 14.52 3.98 8.18
C ASN A 50 13.90 2.60 7.93
N GLN A 51 14.56 1.50 8.28
CA GLN A 51 13.99 0.15 8.21
C GLN A 51 13.11 -0.15 9.41
N GLU A 52 13.54 0.22 10.61
CA GLU A 52 12.73 0.09 11.84
C GLU A 52 11.43 0.92 11.74
N LEU A 53 11.49 2.12 11.16
CA LEU A 53 10.31 2.97 10.90
C LEU A 53 9.32 2.38 9.88
N LYS A 54 9.70 1.33 9.13
CA LYS A 54 8.82 0.64 8.18
C LYS A 54 8.12 -0.55 8.80
N LEU A 55 8.51 -0.99 10.00
CA LEU A 55 7.86 -2.09 10.68
C LEU A 55 6.77 -1.56 11.60
N LEU A 56 5.68 -2.29 11.73
CA LEU A 56 4.69 -2.02 12.79
C LEU A 56 5.17 -2.58 14.12
N SER A 57 4.94 -1.82 15.19
CA SER A 57 5.15 -2.29 16.55
C SER A 57 4.21 -3.45 16.86
N LYS A 58 4.64 -4.37 17.74
CA LYS A 58 3.79 -5.48 18.21
C LYS A 58 2.46 -4.97 18.79
N ALA A 59 2.48 -3.85 19.51
CA ALA A 59 1.28 -3.25 20.05
C ALA A 59 0.30 -2.79 18.96
N GLU A 60 0.79 -2.27 17.84
CA GLU A 60 -0.05 -1.84 16.72
C GLU A 60 -0.67 -3.04 15.99
N VAL A 61 0.07 -4.15 15.91
CA VAL A 61 -0.45 -5.41 15.37
C VAL A 61 -1.51 -6.01 16.29
N ASP A 62 -1.27 -6.02 17.60
CA ASP A 62 -2.25 -6.50 18.58
C ASP A 62 -3.52 -5.63 18.56
N GLU A 63 -3.38 -4.31 18.47
CA GLU A 63 -4.52 -3.38 18.29
C GLU A 63 -5.29 -3.67 16.98
N PHE A 64 -4.60 -4.00 15.90
CA PHE A 64 -5.27 -4.41 14.66
C PHE A 64 -6.10 -5.68 14.87
N ILE A 65 -5.52 -6.71 15.51
CA ILE A 65 -6.15 -8.02 15.68
C ILE A 65 -7.32 -7.97 16.67
N PHE A 66 -7.10 -7.39 17.85
CA PHE A 66 -8.06 -7.42 18.96
C PHE A 66 -9.01 -6.22 18.97
N GLY A 67 -8.69 -5.15 18.25
CA GLY A 67 -9.44 -3.90 18.31
C GLY A 67 -9.29 -3.19 19.65
N LYS A 68 -10.19 -2.24 19.93
CA LYS A 68 -10.28 -1.52 21.21
C LYS A 68 -11.73 -1.58 21.73
N PRO A 69 -12.08 -2.61 22.52
CA PRO A 69 -13.47 -2.85 22.94
C PRO A 69 -14.04 -1.74 23.83
N GLU A 70 -13.19 -0.97 24.52
CA GLU A 70 -13.58 0.17 25.35
C GLU A 70 -14.38 1.23 24.57
N PHE A 71 -14.08 1.41 23.28
CA PHE A 71 -14.75 2.38 22.41
C PHE A 71 -16.00 1.84 21.72
N LEU A 72 -16.26 0.52 21.81
CA LEU A 72 -17.40 -0.13 21.14
C LEU A 72 -18.66 -0.16 22.01
N ASN A 73 -18.53 0.01 23.33
CA ASN A 73 -19.64 -0.14 24.27
C ASN A 73 -20.52 1.11 24.43
N HIS A 74 -20.18 2.23 23.79
CA HIS A 74 -20.81 3.52 24.11
C HIS A 74 -21.89 4.03 23.15
N HIS A 75 -22.22 3.33 22.06
CA HIS A 75 -23.13 3.91 21.06
C HIS A 75 -24.11 2.96 20.38
N SER A 76 -25.39 3.35 20.43
CA SER A 76 -26.53 2.73 19.77
C SER A 76 -27.04 3.67 18.66
N SER A 77 -26.30 3.83 17.57
CA SER A 77 -26.87 4.35 16.31
C SER A 77 -25.99 3.97 15.12
N SER A 78 -26.63 3.63 14.00
CA SER A 78 -26.01 3.12 12.76
C SER A 78 -25.18 4.15 11.98
N GLU A 79 -25.07 5.40 12.45
CA GLU A 79 -24.37 6.48 11.75
C GLU A 79 -22.86 6.57 12.03
N GLU A 80 -22.34 5.82 13.01
CA GLU A 80 -20.98 6.06 13.54
C GLU A 80 -19.94 4.99 13.16
N VAL A 81 -20.28 4.02 12.31
CA VAL A 81 -19.41 2.88 11.93
C VAL A 81 -18.02 3.33 11.45
N LYS A 82 -17.91 4.48 10.78
CA LYS A 82 -16.62 5.06 10.33
C LYS A 82 -15.73 5.50 11.48
N ASN A 83 -16.32 6.08 12.52
CA ASN A 83 -15.57 6.56 13.68
C ASN A 83 -15.07 5.38 14.53
N TYR A 84 -15.77 4.25 14.49
CA TYR A 84 -15.38 3.05 15.23
C TYR A 84 -14.58 2.01 14.43
N ALA A 85 -14.51 2.14 13.10
CA ALA A 85 -13.77 1.24 12.24
C ALA A 85 -12.31 0.95 12.69
N PRO A 86 -11.53 1.96 13.13
CA PRO A 86 -10.19 1.70 13.66
C PRO A 86 -10.19 0.77 14.89
N PHE A 87 -11.25 0.82 15.70
CA PHE A 87 -11.41 0.09 16.95
C PHE A 87 -12.04 -1.31 16.77
N LEU A 88 -12.59 -1.63 15.61
CA LEU A 88 -13.13 -2.97 15.34
C LEU A 88 -12.01 -4.03 15.41
N PRO A 89 -12.29 -5.25 15.90
CA PRO A 89 -11.35 -6.36 15.78
C PRO A 89 -11.27 -6.85 14.33
N TYR A 90 -10.13 -7.43 13.94
CA TYR A 90 -10.02 -8.13 12.66
C TYR A 90 -10.69 -9.51 12.74
N ASN A 91 -11.59 -9.80 11.80
CA ASN A 91 -12.19 -11.13 11.70
C ASN A 91 -11.24 -12.10 10.97
N LYS A 92 -10.71 -13.08 11.72
CA LYS A 92 -9.78 -14.09 11.20
C LYS A 92 -10.42 -15.14 10.29
N ASP A 93 -11.74 -15.20 10.21
CA ASP A 93 -12.44 -16.11 9.29
C ASP A 93 -12.15 -15.78 7.81
N TYR A 94 -11.77 -14.52 7.54
CA TYR A 94 -11.34 -14.07 6.22
C TYR A 94 -9.85 -14.35 5.94
N GLU A 95 -9.09 -14.90 6.89
CA GLU A 95 -7.66 -15.13 6.70
C GLU A 95 -7.42 -16.27 5.69
N ILE A 96 -6.70 -15.96 4.60
CA ILE A 96 -6.33 -16.93 3.57
C ILE A 96 -4.83 -17.26 3.63
N SER A 97 -4.47 -18.45 3.14
CA SER A 97 -3.07 -18.85 3.02
C SER A 97 -2.42 -18.16 1.82
N ARG A 98 -1.10 -17.92 1.88
CA ARG A 98 -0.37 -17.24 0.79
C ARG A 98 -0.36 -18.10 -0.48
N GLU A 99 -0.38 -19.42 -0.31
CA GLU A 99 -0.34 -20.44 -1.37
C GLU A 99 -1.64 -20.47 -2.17
N GLN A 100 -2.75 -20.07 -1.55
CA GLN A 100 -4.05 -19.96 -2.22
C GLN A 100 -4.13 -18.73 -3.13
N LEU A 101 -3.27 -17.73 -2.93
CA LEU A 101 -3.37 -16.44 -3.61
C LEU A 101 -2.31 -16.29 -4.71
N ASP A 102 -2.75 -16.31 -5.96
CA ASP A 102 -1.93 -15.98 -7.13
C ASP A 102 -2.11 -14.49 -7.46
N ILE A 103 -1.02 -13.73 -7.53
CA ILE A 103 -1.05 -12.28 -7.78
C ILE A 103 -0.15 -11.97 -8.97
N ASP A 104 -0.73 -11.34 -9.99
CA ASP A 104 0.04 -10.83 -11.12
C ASP A 104 0.54 -9.43 -10.80
N MET A 105 1.80 -9.34 -10.35
CA MET A 105 2.46 -8.07 -9.99
C MET A 105 2.61 -7.10 -11.17
N ASN A 106 2.45 -7.56 -12.41
CA ASN A 106 2.55 -6.72 -13.60
C ASN A 106 1.17 -6.22 -14.08
N SER A 107 0.07 -6.76 -13.55
CA SER A 107 -1.29 -6.41 -13.96
C SER A 107 -1.94 -5.49 -12.92
N VAL A 108 -1.62 -4.20 -13.00
CA VAL A 108 -2.24 -3.16 -12.18
C VAL A 108 -3.64 -2.83 -12.72
N LEU A 109 -4.65 -3.02 -11.88
CA LEU A 109 -6.04 -2.66 -12.16
C LEU A 109 -6.36 -1.22 -11.76
N GLY A 110 -5.67 -0.70 -10.75
CA GLY A 110 -5.85 0.67 -10.27
C GLY A 110 -4.83 1.06 -9.20
N ILE A 111 -4.62 2.36 -9.03
CA ILE A 111 -3.73 2.92 -8.00
C ILE A 111 -4.54 3.97 -7.25
N GLY A 112 -4.91 3.66 -6.01
CA GLY A 112 -5.63 4.58 -5.12
C GLY A 112 -4.67 5.44 -4.31
N ALA A 113 -5.18 6.23 -3.37
CA ALA A 113 -4.33 7.00 -2.45
C ALA A 113 -3.45 6.09 -1.58
N TYR A 114 -4.02 5.01 -1.03
CA TYR A 114 -3.42 4.21 0.04
C TYR A 114 -2.87 2.84 -0.41
N ALA A 115 -3.32 2.38 -1.57
CA ALA A 115 -3.09 1.02 -2.04
C ALA A 115 -2.95 0.96 -3.56
N ILE A 116 -2.37 -0.14 -4.03
CA ILE A 116 -2.40 -0.55 -5.42
C ILE A 116 -3.36 -1.74 -5.51
N VAL A 117 -4.15 -1.77 -6.57
CA VAL A 117 -5.06 -2.87 -6.90
C VAL A 117 -4.45 -3.64 -8.06
N LEU A 118 -4.20 -4.93 -7.84
CA LEU A 118 -3.61 -5.86 -8.79
C LEU A 118 -4.64 -6.91 -9.20
N ARG A 119 -4.43 -7.51 -10.37
CA ARG A 119 -5.16 -8.71 -10.76
C ARG A 119 -4.62 -9.91 -9.98
N GLY A 120 -5.51 -10.76 -9.50
CA GLY A 120 -5.12 -12.02 -8.87
C GLY A 120 -6.14 -13.11 -9.10
N ASN A 121 -5.82 -14.29 -8.57
CA ASN A 121 -6.71 -15.43 -8.49
C ASN A 121 -6.57 -16.09 -7.13
N ILE A 122 -7.68 -16.60 -6.60
CA ILE A 122 -7.70 -17.46 -5.42
C ILE A 122 -7.97 -18.89 -5.85
N HIS A 123 -7.20 -19.81 -5.28
CA HIS A 123 -7.36 -21.25 -5.43
C HIS A 123 -7.97 -21.80 -4.14
N GLN A 124 -9.25 -22.14 -4.18
CA GLN A 124 -9.98 -22.69 -3.04
C GLN A 124 -10.79 -23.90 -3.48
N LEU A 125 -10.64 -25.03 -2.77
CA LEU A 125 -11.36 -26.28 -3.04
C LEU A 125 -11.25 -26.74 -4.51
N GLY A 126 -10.10 -26.53 -5.14
CA GLY A 126 -9.84 -26.90 -6.54
C GLY A 126 -10.44 -25.95 -7.58
N ILE A 127 -11.11 -24.87 -7.16
CA ILE A 127 -11.68 -23.85 -8.05
C ILE A 127 -10.76 -22.63 -8.08
N ARG A 128 -10.48 -22.13 -9.29
CA ARG A 128 -9.77 -20.87 -9.50
C ARG A 128 -10.78 -19.74 -9.67
N MET A 129 -10.77 -18.80 -8.74
CA MET A 129 -11.64 -17.62 -8.77
C MET A 129 -10.82 -16.37 -9.04
N ARG A 130 -11.24 -15.55 -10.01
CA ARG A 130 -10.59 -14.27 -10.31
C ARG A 130 -10.93 -13.25 -9.23
N VAL A 131 -9.92 -12.53 -8.76
CA VAL A 131 -10.07 -11.50 -7.72
C VAL A 131 -9.31 -10.23 -8.08
N ALA A 132 -9.70 -9.12 -7.47
CA ALA A 132 -8.86 -7.94 -7.37
C ALA A 132 -8.13 -7.97 -6.03
N VAL A 133 -6.84 -7.66 -6.02
CA VAL A 133 -6.00 -7.73 -4.82
C VAL A 133 -5.50 -6.35 -4.47
N LYS A 134 -5.96 -5.79 -3.35
CA LYS A 134 -5.41 -4.55 -2.79
C LYS A 134 -4.18 -4.87 -1.95
N THR A 135 -3.12 -4.10 -2.16
CA THR A 135 -1.88 -4.21 -1.39
C THR A 135 -1.31 -2.83 -1.09
N ALA A 136 -0.52 -2.75 -0.02
CA ALA A 136 0.12 -1.51 0.37
C ALA A 136 1.14 -1.06 -0.69
N LYS A 137 1.21 0.25 -0.91
CA LYS A 137 2.25 0.82 -1.78
C LYS A 137 3.64 0.68 -1.14
N PRO A 138 4.67 0.36 -1.94
CA PRO A 138 6.05 0.37 -1.45
C PRO A 138 6.43 1.76 -0.94
N MET A 139 7.11 1.83 0.21
CA MET A 139 7.70 3.06 0.77
C MET A 139 6.71 4.14 1.23
N ASP A 140 5.41 3.89 1.20
CA ASP A 140 4.41 4.85 1.68
C ASP A 140 4.48 5.06 3.20
N GLU A 141 3.88 6.16 3.66
CA GLU A 141 3.74 6.47 5.07
C GLU A 141 2.95 5.38 5.83
N VAL A 142 3.26 5.21 7.11
CA VAL A 142 2.57 4.25 7.99
C VAL A 142 1.08 4.58 8.14
N CYS A 143 0.71 5.86 8.05
CA CYS A 143 -0.68 6.30 8.12
C CYS A 143 -1.55 5.69 7.01
N TYR A 144 -1.03 5.61 5.78
CA TYR A 144 -1.74 4.98 4.65
C TYR A 144 -1.89 3.47 4.84
N PHE A 145 -0.88 2.83 5.43
CA PHE A 145 -0.99 1.42 5.78
C PHE A 145 -2.11 1.19 6.82
N LYS A 146 -2.18 2.01 7.87
CA LYS A 146 -3.25 1.94 8.87
C LYS A 146 -4.64 2.23 8.29
N ALA A 147 -4.73 3.12 7.31
CA ALA A 147 -5.98 3.36 6.57
C ALA A 147 -6.42 2.11 5.81
N LEU A 148 -5.50 1.42 5.12
CA LEU A 148 -5.78 0.17 4.42
C LEU A 148 -6.23 -0.95 5.38
N LEU A 149 -5.62 -1.04 6.57
CA LEU A 149 -6.04 -1.97 7.62
C LEU A 149 -7.46 -1.67 8.13
N SER A 150 -7.79 -0.38 8.28
CA SER A 150 -9.12 0.04 8.70
C SER A 150 -10.17 -0.27 7.63
N GLU A 151 -9.82 -0.11 6.35
CA GLU A 151 -10.68 -0.51 5.23
C GLU A 151 -10.98 -2.02 5.28
N LEU A 152 -9.97 -2.86 5.51
CA LEU A 152 -10.17 -4.30 5.70
C LEU A 152 -11.14 -4.62 6.85
N LYS A 153 -10.99 -3.96 8.01
CA LYS A 153 -11.89 -4.15 9.16
C LYS A 153 -13.34 -3.79 8.83
N ILE A 154 -13.54 -2.70 8.10
CA ILE A 154 -14.87 -2.28 7.64
C ILE A 154 -15.47 -3.34 6.71
N MET A 155 -14.70 -3.84 5.74
CA MET A 155 -15.18 -4.87 4.83
C MET A 155 -15.55 -6.17 5.57
N CYS A 156 -14.77 -6.57 6.58
CA CYS A 156 -15.10 -7.71 7.44
C CYS A 156 -16.42 -7.50 8.20
N PHE A 157 -16.64 -6.28 8.70
CA PHE A 157 -17.83 -5.93 9.48
C PHE A 157 -19.10 -5.85 8.62
N ILE A 158 -19.02 -5.28 7.43
CA ILE A 158 -20.14 -5.21 6.48
C ILE A 158 -20.55 -6.62 6.03
N GLY A 159 -19.57 -7.51 5.84
CA GLY A 159 -19.82 -8.85 5.31
C GLY A 159 -20.19 -8.82 3.83
N SER A 160 -20.96 -9.81 3.38
CA SER A 160 -21.36 -9.92 1.98
C SER A 160 -22.66 -9.16 1.69
N HIS A 161 -22.67 -8.39 0.60
CA HIS A 161 -23.82 -7.63 0.14
C HIS A 161 -23.84 -7.53 -1.38
N THR A 162 -25.02 -7.57 -2.01
CA THR A 162 -25.15 -7.66 -3.48
C THR A 162 -24.67 -6.41 -4.22
N ASN A 163 -24.73 -5.25 -3.56
CA ASN A 163 -24.41 -3.97 -4.18
C ASN A 163 -23.12 -3.34 -3.61
N VAL A 164 -22.33 -4.10 -2.86
CA VAL A 164 -21.02 -3.70 -2.33
C VAL A 164 -20.01 -4.72 -2.80
N VAL A 165 -18.80 -4.27 -3.15
CA VAL A 165 -17.73 -5.20 -3.53
C VAL A 165 -17.40 -6.09 -2.35
N ASN A 166 -17.57 -7.39 -2.51
CA ASN A 166 -17.44 -8.35 -1.43
C ASN A 166 -15.96 -8.63 -1.10
N LEU A 167 -15.66 -8.76 0.19
CA LEU A 167 -14.40 -9.32 0.66
C LEU A 167 -14.41 -10.83 0.41
N VAL A 168 -13.40 -11.32 -0.30
CA VAL A 168 -13.19 -12.76 -0.48
C VAL A 168 -12.29 -13.31 0.61
N GLY A 169 -11.24 -12.56 0.95
CA GLY A 169 -10.30 -12.94 2.00
C GLY A 169 -9.14 -11.96 2.10
N ALA A 170 -8.31 -12.14 3.12
CA ALA A 170 -7.13 -11.33 3.34
C ALA A 170 -5.96 -12.18 3.84
N TYR A 171 -4.75 -11.80 3.41
CA TYR A 171 -3.51 -12.33 3.95
C TYR A 171 -2.87 -11.26 4.81
N THR A 172 -2.81 -11.51 6.12
CA THR A 172 -2.32 -10.55 7.13
C THR A 172 -1.16 -11.10 7.98
N LYS A 173 -0.69 -12.33 7.72
CA LYS A 173 0.41 -12.96 8.49
C LYS A 173 1.71 -12.15 8.59
N LYS A 174 1.97 -11.25 7.63
CA LYS A 174 3.16 -10.41 7.56
C LYS A 174 2.86 -8.90 7.67
N ILE A 175 1.80 -8.57 8.39
CA ILE A 175 1.40 -7.18 8.66
C ILE A 175 2.50 -6.37 9.36
N GLN A 176 3.34 -7.01 10.19
CA GLN A 176 4.50 -6.36 10.84
C GLN A 176 5.48 -5.79 9.82
N SER A 177 5.71 -6.48 8.70
CA SER A 177 6.55 -6.00 7.59
C SER A 177 5.75 -5.21 6.54
N ARG A 178 4.53 -4.79 6.88
CA ARG A 178 3.58 -4.08 6.01
C ARG A 178 3.25 -4.83 4.72
N GLU A 179 3.35 -6.16 4.75
CA GLU A 179 2.94 -7.02 3.65
C GLU A 179 1.51 -7.53 3.93
N ILE A 180 0.57 -7.00 3.16
CA ILE A 180 -0.86 -7.35 3.23
C ILE A 180 -1.41 -7.52 1.82
N TYR A 181 -2.32 -8.48 1.67
CA TYR A 181 -3.11 -8.65 0.45
C TYR A 181 -4.58 -8.80 0.82
N ILE A 182 -5.42 -7.91 0.31
CA ILE A 182 -6.88 -7.94 0.52
C ILE A 182 -7.49 -8.36 -0.81
N ALA A 183 -8.01 -9.58 -0.87
CA ALA A 183 -8.66 -10.12 -2.06
C ALA A 183 -10.16 -9.78 -2.01
N ILE A 184 -10.62 -9.10 -3.04
CA ILE A 184 -12.00 -8.65 -3.20
C ILE A 184 -12.55 -9.14 -4.53
N GLU A 185 -13.86 -9.13 -4.66
CA GLU A 185 -14.55 -9.51 -5.89
C GLU A 185 -14.02 -8.72 -7.11
N TYR A 186 -13.73 -9.43 -8.21
CA TYR A 186 -13.25 -8.80 -9.43
C TYR A 186 -14.43 -8.23 -10.23
N CYS A 187 -14.48 -6.90 -10.36
CA CYS A 187 -15.47 -6.20 -11.18
C CYS A 187 -15.02 -6.13 -12.64
N GLU A 188 -15.63 -6.93 -13.54
CA GLU A 188 -15.21 -7.02 -14.94
C GLU A 188 -15.28 -5.70 -15.71
N ASN A 189 -16.28 -4.88 -15.39
CA ASN A 189 -16.53 -3.60 -16.05
C ASN A 189 -15.70 -2.44 -15.48
N GLY A 190 -14.89 -2.70 -14.44
CA GLY A 190 -14.12 -1.69 -13.73
C GLY A 190 -15.01 -0.71 -12.98
N ASN A 191 -14.55 0.53 -12.85
CA ASN A 191 -15.26 1.53 -12.07
C ASN A 191 -16.50 2.09 -12.78
N PHE A 192 -17.50 2.47 -11.99
CA PHE A 192 -18.80 2.91 -12.49
C PHE A 192 -18.69 4.16 -13.39
N LEU A 193 -17.86 5.14 -13.01
CA LEU A 193 -17.66 6.36 -13.80
C LEU A 193 -17.08 6.07 -15.19
N SER A 194 -16.13 5.16 -15.28
CA SER A 194 -15.50 4.72 -16.52
C SER A 194 -16.46 3.92 -17.36
N TYR A 195 -17.27 3.08 -16.71
CA TYR A 195 -18.36 2.38 -17.38
C TYR A 195 -19.36 3.37 -17.99
N LEU A 196 -19.81 4.37 -17.23
CA LEU A 196 -20.70 5.41 -17.74
C LEU A 196 -20.05 6.20 -18.89
N ARG A 197 -18.78 6.60 -18.78
CA ARG A 197 -18.07 7.30 -19.86
C ARG A 197 -17.97 6.48 -21.15
N ARG A 198 -17.68 5.19 -21.06
CA ARG A 198 -17.59 4.29 -22.23
C ARG A 198 -18.95 4.08 -22.89
N ASN A 199 -20.02 4.02 -22.09
CA ASN A 199 -21.38 3.80 -22.57
C ASN A 199 -22.16 5.10 -22.79
N ALA A 200 -21.53 6.26 -22.57
CA ALA A 200 -22.15 7.56 -22.80
C ALA A 200 -22.62 7.71 -24.26
N PHE A 201 -21.85 7.20 -25.22
CA PHE A 201 -22.26 7.21 -26.63
C PHE A 201 -23.56 6.44 -26.89
N ILE A 202 -23.76 5.30 -26.22
CA ILE A 202 -25.01 4.51 -26.33
C ILE A 202 -26.18 5.27 -25.67
N LEU A 203 -25.92 5.99 -24.58
CA LEU A 203 -26.93 6.78 -23.87
C LEU A 203 -27.34 8.06 -24.62
N PHE A 204 -26.43 8.67 -25.39
CA PHE A 204 -26.67 9.92 -26.12
C PHE A 204 -27.00 9.73 -27.61
N SER A 205 -26.89 8.51 -28.15
CA SER A 205 -27.24 8.19 -29.55
C SER A 205 -28.72 7.83 -29.74
N GLU A 206 -29.62 8.33 -28.88
CA GLU A 206 -31.06 8.06 -28.98
C GLU A 206 -31.69 8.83 -30.16
N LYS A 207 -31.46 8.32 -31.37
CA LYS A 207 -32.46 8.24 -32.42
C LYS A 207 -32.59 6.78 -32.84
N THR A 208 -33.78 6.25 -32.54
CA THR A 208 -34.45 5.04 -33.07
C THR A 208 -33.84 3.67 -32.76
N ASP A 209 -34.43 2.95 -31.80
CA ASP A 209 -35.14 1.66 -31.99
C ASP A 209 -35.31 0.90 -30.66
N ASN A 210 -36.39 0.12 -30.55
CA ASN A 210 -36.99 -0.49 -29.34
C ASN A 210 -36.04 -1.37 -28.48
N VAL A 211 -34.83 -1.68 -28.95
CA VAL A 211 -33.80 -2.40 -28.17
C VAL A 211 -33.08 -1.44 -27.20
N THR A 212 -33.03 -0.15 -27.53
CA THR A 212 -32.36 0.91 -26.74
C THR A 212 -33.15 1.24 -25.48
N GLU A 213 -34.48 1.14 -25.51
CA GLU A 213 -35.35 1.34 -24.34
C GLU A 213 -35.04 0.31 -23.23
N MET A 214 -34.65 -0.91 -23.60
CA MET A 214 -34.26 -1.95 -22.64
C MET A 214 -32.90 -1.65 -21.99
N CYS A 215 -31.95 -1.07 -22.73
CA CYS A 215 -30.65 -0.62 -22.22
C CYS A 215 -30.77 0.64 -21.36
N ALA A 216 -31.58 1.61 -21.77
CA ALA A 216 -31.90 2.82 -21.00
C ALA A 216 -32.63 2.48 -19.70
N LYS A 217 -33.60 1.54 -19.73
CA LYS A 217 -34.27 1.03 -18.52
C LYS A 217 -33.31 0.33 -17.56
N ARG A 218 -32.31 -0.41 -18.06
CA ARG A 218 -31.24 -1.00 -17.22
C ARG A 218 -30.30 0.05 -16.65
N GLY A 219 -29.94 1.08 -17.42
CA GLY A 219 -29.16 2.23 -16.95
C GLY A 219 -29.89 3.03 -15.87
N LEU A 220 -31.18 3.34 -16.07
CA LEU A 220 -32.03 3.99 -15.07
C LEU A 220 -32.28 3.12 -13.85
N LYS A 221 -32.33 1.79 -13.98
CA LYS A 221 -32.39 0.88 -12.83
C LYS A 221 -31.10 0.94 -12.01
N LEU A 222 -29.93 0.92 -12.67
CA LEU A 222 -28.63 1.09 -12.00
C LEU A 222 -28.53 2.46 -11.32
N ILE A 223 -29.02 3.54 -11.94
CA ILE A 223 -29.06 4.88 -11.34
C ILE A 223 -30.02 4.93 -10.16
N LYS A 224 -31.22 4.34 -10.25
CA LYS A 224 -32.18 4.26 -9.13
C LYS A 224 -31.65 3.42 -7.97
N ASP A 225 -30.97 2.31 -8.26
CA ASP A 225 -30.31 1.50 -7.25
C ASP A 225 -29.13 2.28 -6.62
N THR A 226 -28.44 3.12 -7.40
CA THR A 226 -27.38 4.03 -6.92
C THR A 226 -27.93 5.22 -6.12
N ASP A 227 -29.11 5.74 -6.45
CA ASP A 227 -29.77 6.83 -5.71
C ASP A 227 -30.41 6.32 -4.41
N GLN A 228 -30.98 5.12 -4.43
CA GLN A 228 -31.43 4.43 -3.22
C GLN A 228 -30.24 4.06 -2.32
N GLN A 229 -29.08 3.73 -2.91
CA GLN A 229 -27.80 3.66 -2.20
C GLN A 229 -27.34 5.03 -1.69
N SER A 230 -27.44 6.12 -2.46
CA SER A 230 -27.05 7.47 -2.02
C SER A 230 -27.91 7.95 -0.86
N SER A 231 -29.19 7.56 -0.79
CA SER A 231 -30.04 7.81 0.37
C SER A 231 -29.65 7.00 1.62
N MET A 232 -29.03 5.83 1.46
CA MET A 232 -28.51 5.01 2.57
C MET A 232 -27.05 5.36 2.92
N PHE A 233 -26.32 5.94 1.96
CA PHE A 233 -24.87 6.18 1.97
C PHE A 233 -24.49 7.63 1.66
N HIS A 234 -25.39 8.59 1.93
CA HIS A 234 -25.06 10.02 1.76
C HIS A 234 -23.84 10.43 2.62
N ASN A 235 -23.49 9.60 3.62
CA ASN A 235 -22.33 9.72 4.49
C ASN A 235 -21.11 8.83 4.15
N ILE A 236 -21.12 7.99 3.09
CA ILE A 236 -19.98 7.11 2.74
C ILE A 236 -19.29 7.49 1.42
N ASN A 237 -19.97 8.21 0.53
CA ASN A 237 -19.55 8.44 -0.86
C ASN A 237 -18.32 9.35 -1.10
N HIS A 238 -17.68 9.90 -0.06
CA HIS A 238 -16.47 10.72 -0.25
C HIS A 238 -15.15 9.94 -0.30
N VAL A 239 -15.14 8.62 -0.01
CA VAL A 239 -13.89 7.82 0.05
C VAL A 239 -13.76 6.80 -1.10
N HIS A 240 -14.88 6.29 -1.62
CA HIS A 240 -14.84 5.37 -2.76
C HIS A 240 -14.48 6.04 -4.09
N SER A 241 -14.64 7.37 -4.18
CA SER A 241 -14.33 8.16 -5.38
C SER A 241 -12.83 8.45 -5.58
N ALA A 242 -11.96 8.05 -4.64
CA ALA A 242 -10.50 8.23 -4.74
C ALA A 242 -9.71 6.93 -4.98
N SER A 243 -10.38 5.81 -5.25
CA SER A 243 -9.70 4.50 -5.45
C SER A 243 -10.06 3.81 -6.76
N PHE A 244 -10.51 4.57 -7.76
CA PHE A 244 -10.81 4.07 -9.09
C PHE A 244 -10.67 5.14 -10.17
#